data_AF-A0A7J4VGV1-F1
#
_entry.id   AF-A0A7J4VGV1-F1
#
_cell.length_a   1.000
_cell.length_b   1.000
_cell.length_c   1.000
_cell.angle_alpha   90.00
_cell.angle_beta   90.00
_cell.angle_gamma   90.00
#
_symmetry.space_group_name_H-M   'P 1'
#
loop_
_entity.id
_entity.type
_entity.pdbx_description
1 polymer ?
#
loop_
_entity_poly.entity_id
_entity_poly.type
_entity_poly.pdbx_seq_one_letter_code
_entity_poly.pdbx_strand_id
1 'polypeptide(L)' 'MPKKPSDIRDAIAQLNAAHTSMLLALVKTLEETGTIKAQHYEANVRIVAAMTAKDHPGLAAELLALFAEQLRRDWPEGKA' A
#
# COMPACT_ATOMS: atom_id res chain seq x y z
N MET A 1 -20.70 -16.61 20.73
CA MET A 1 -21.55 -15.92 19.73
C MET A 1 -20.74 -15.74 18.46
N PRO A 2 -21.28 -16.05 17.27
CA PRO A 2 -20.61 -15.71 16.01
C PRO A 2 -20.47 -14.19 15.89
N LYS A 3 -19.31 -13.70 15.44
CA LYS A 3 -19.06 -12.27 15.24
C LYS A 3 -20.05 -11.70 14.21
N LYS A 4 -20.54 -10.48 14.42
CA LYS A 4 -21.41 -9.85 13.42
C LYS A 4 -20.58 -9.59 12.14
N PRO A 5 -21.17 -9.68 10.94
CA PRO A 5 -20.48 -9.36 9.69
C PRO A 5 -19.82 -7.96 9.67
N SER A 6 -20.35 -7.00 10.43
CA SER A 6 -19.74 -5.68 10.66
C SER A 6 -18.39 -5.79 11.36
N ASP A 7 -18.31 -6.57 12.43
CA ASP A 7 -17.10 -6.71 13.26
C ASP A 7 -15.96 -7.36 12.47
N ILE A 8 -16.31 -8.23 11.52
CA ILE A 8 -15.35 -8.86 10.61
C ILE A 8 -14.82 -7.85 9.58
N ARG A 9 -15.69 -7.02 8.99
CA ARG A 9 -15.27 -5.97 8.05
C ARG A 9 -14.38 -4.93 8.73
N ASP A 10 -14.72 -4.51 9.93
CA ASP A 10 -13.93 -3.55 10.70
C ASP A 10 -12.56 -4.13 11.08
N ALA A 11 -12.51 -5.40 11.47
CA ALA A 11 -11.26 -6.10 11.74
C ALA A 11 -10.37 -6.20 10.48
N ILE A 12 -10.97 -6.48 9.31
CA ILE A 12 -10.24 -6.51 8.03
C ILE A 12 -9.70 -5.11 7.69
N ALA A 13 -10.50 -4.06 7.87
CA ALA A 13 -10.07 -2.68 7.62
C ALA A 13 -8.91 -2.27 8.55
N GLN A 14 -8.99 -2.60 9.85
CA GLN A 14 -7.92 -2.35 10.81
C GLN A 14 -6.65 -3.12 10.47
N LEU A 15 -6.76 -4.40 10.11
CA LEU A 15 -5.62 -5.21 9.71
C LEU A 15 -4.95 -4.66 8.45
N ASN A 16 -5.74 -4.26 7.46
CA ASN A 16 -5.23 -3.63 6.24
C ASN A 16 -4.51 -2.31 6.56
N ALA A 17 -5.10 -1.44 7.38
CA ALA A 17 -4.47 -0.18 7.80
C ALA A 17 -3.15 -0.41 8.56
N ALA A 18 -3.09 -1.41 9.44
CA ALA A 18 -1.88 -1.80 10.16
C ALA A 18 -0.79 -2.31 9.20
N HIS A 19 -1.14 -3.19 8.26
CA HIS A 19 -0.20 -3.69 7.23
C HIS A 19 0.32 -2.57 6.34
N THR A 20 -0.55 -1.68 5.86
CA THR A 20 -0.15 -0.51 5.08
C THR A 20 0.83 0.36 5.87
N SER A 21 0.54 0.64 7.15
CA SER A 21 1.43 1.46 8.00
C SER A 21 2.82 0.83 8.18
N MET A 22 2.89 -0.49 8.34
CA MET A 22 4.16 -1.22 8.44
C MET A 22 4.97 -1.15 7.14
N LEU A 23 4.31 -1.30 5.98
CA LEU A 23 4.97 -1.16 4.68
C LEU A 23 5.51 0.26 4.47
N LEU A 24 4.74 1.28 4.84
CA LEU A 24 5.19 2.68 4.77
C LEU A 24 6.42 2.94 5.65
N ALA A 25 6.43 2.43 6.89
CA ALA A 25 7.57 2.56 7.79
C ALA A 25 8.82 1.86 7.22
N LEU A 26 8.66 0.69 6.60
CA LEU A 26 9.75 -0.03 5.95
C LEU A 26 10.30 0.76 4.75
N VAL A 27 9.44 1.27 3.87
CA VAL A 27 9.84 2.07 2.70
C VAL A 27 10.62 3.31 3.14
N LYS A 28 10.13 4.02 4.17
CA LYS A 28 10.83 5.17 4.76
C LYS A 28 12.22 4.79 5.27
N THR A 29 12.31 3.70 6.03
CA THR A 29 13.59 3.24 6.58
C THR A 29 14.59 2.95 5.46
N LEU A 30 14.15 2.27 4.39
CA LEU A 30 15.01 1.95 3.24
C LEU A 30 15.39 3.19 2.40
N GLU A 31 14.55 4.22 2.39
CA GLU A 31 14.87 5.50 1.75
C GLU A 31 15.90 6.29 2.57
N GLU A 32 15.72 6.38 3.90
CA GLU A 32 16.66 7.05 4.81
C GLU A 32 18.05 6.40 4.81
N THR A 33 18.14 5.09 4.58
CA THR A 33 19.41 4.37 4.40
C THR A 33 19.98 4.50 2.98
N GLY A 34 19.30 5.21 2.07
CA GLY A 34 19.70 5.35 0.67
C GLY A 34 19.61 4.07 -0.15
N THR A 35 18.93 3.03 0.37
CA THR A 35 18.80 1.72 -0.29
C THR A 35 17.80 1.75 -1.43
N ILE A 36 16.72 2.51 -1.29
CA ILE A 36 15.74 2.75 -2.34
C ILE A 36 15.43 4.25 -2.45
N LYS A 37 14.79 4.66 -3.55
CA LYS A 37 14.05 5.93 -3.61
C LYS A 37 12.57 5.63 -3.50
N ALA A 38 11.82 6.28 -2.61
CA ALA A 38 10.40 5.98 -2.41
C ALA A 38 9.60 6.08 -3.71
N GLN A 39 9.93 7.04 -4.57
CA GLN A 39 9.35 7.22 -5.90
C GLN A 39 9.52 5.99 -6.83
N HIS A 40 10.65 5.29 -6.77
CA HIS A 40 10.83 4.07 -7.58
C HIS A 40 9.98 2.93 -7.04
N TYR A 41 9.85 2.85 -5.72
CA TYR A 41 8.99 1.86 -5.08
C TYR A 41 7.52 2.10 -5.40
N GLU A 42 7.05 3.34 -5.34
CA GLU A 42 5.71 3.75 -5.75
C GLU A 42 5.41 3.36 -7.21
N ALA A 43 6.32 3.69 -8.14
CA ALA A 43 6.17 3.32 -9.54
C ALA A 43 6.08 1.80 -9.73
N ASN A 44 6.89 1.02 -9.02
CA ASN A 44 6.83 -0.44 -9.05
C ASN A 44 5.49 -0.96 -8.53
N VAL A 45 4.96 -0.40 -7.44
CA VAL A 45 3.63 -0.79 -6.91
C VAL A 45 2.54 -0.49 -7.93
N ARG A 46 2.60 0.65 -8.65
CA ARG A 46 1.64 0.94 -9.74
C ARG A 46 1.72 -0.07 -10.88
N ILE A 47 2.93 -0.46 -11.29
CA ILE A 47 3.13 -1.47 -12.34
C ILE A 47 2.52 -2.81 -11.90
N VAL A 48 2.80 -3.25 -10.67
CA VAL A 48 2.22 -4.49 -10.13
C VAL A 48 0.71 -4.41 -10.01
N ALA A 49 0.16 -3.25 -9.60
CA ALA A 49 -1.29 -3.04 -9.57
C ALA A 49 -1.91 -3.20 -10.96
N ALA A 50 -1.31 -2.59 -11.99
CA ALA A 50 -1.78 -2.68 -13.38
C ALA A 50 -1.67 -4.12 -13.93
N MET A 51 -0.58 -4.82 -13.65
CA MET A 51 -0.41 -6.23 -14.04
C MET A 51 -1.45 -7.11 -13.34
N THR A 52 -1.66 -6.91 -12.03
CA THR A 52 -2.66 -7.64 -11.26
C THR A 52 -4.06 -7.38 -11.79
N ALA A 53 -4.40 -6.13 -12.13
CA ALA A 53 -5.69 -5.78 -12.71
C ALA A 53 -5.94 -6.49 -14.06
N LYS A 54 -4.88 -6.69 -14.86
CA LYS A 54 -4.95 -7.38 -16.14
C LYS A 54 -5.20 -8.88 -15.98
N ASP A 55 -4.48 -9.53 -15.08
CA ASP A 55 -4.52 -11.00 -14.94
C ASP A 55 -5.63 -11.46 -13.97
N HIS A 56 -5.88 -10.67 -12.93
CA HIS A 56 -6.81 -10.94 -11.83
C HIS A 56 -7.53 -9.66 -11.39
N PRO A 57 -8.48 -9.14 -12.19
CA PRO A 57 -9.24 -7.95 -11.82
C PRO A 57 -10.01 -8.18 -10.52
N GLY A 58 -9.81 -7.29 -9.54
CA GLY A 58 -10.48 -7.38 -8.24
C GLY A 58 -9.80 -6.57 -7.14
N LEU A 59 -10.26 -6.80 -5.91
CA LEU A 59 -9.87 -6.02 -4.72
C LEU A 59 -8.36 -5.89 -4.52
N ALA A 60 -7.57 -6.92 -4.87
CA ALA A 60 -6.12 -6.88 -4.71
C ALA A 60 -5.47 -5.78 -5.57
N ALA A 61 -5.90 -5.63 -6.83
CA ALA A 61 -5.39 -4.60 -7.73
C ALA A 61 -5.77 -3.19 -7.24
N GLU A 62 -7.00 -3.04 -6.75
CA GLU A 62 -7.49 -1.77 -6.17
C GLU A 62 -6.70 -1.39 -4.91
N LEU A 63 -6.44 -2.34 -4.01
CA LEU A 63 -5.66 -2.09 -2.80
C LEU A 63 -4.21 -1.69 -3.11
N LEU A 64 -3.59 -2.31 -4.12
CA LEU A 64 -2.25 -1.93 -4.58
C LEU A 64 -2.23 -0.52 -5.19
N ALA A 65 -3.26 -0.18 -5.99
CA ALA A 65 -3.38 1.17 -6.55
C ALA A 65 -3.59 2.23 -5.45
N LEU A 66 -4.43 1.95 -4.46
CA LEU A 66 -4.62 2.81 -3.29
C LEU A 66 -3.33 2.97 -2.48
N PHE A 67 -2.55 1.91 -2.34
CA PHE A 67 -1.27 1.96 -1.65
C PHE A 67 -0.23 2.81 -2.40
N ALA A 68 -0.15 2.71 -3.73
CA ALA A 68 0.69 3.60 -4.52
C ALA A 68 0.28 5.07 -4.37
N GLU A 69 -1.02 5.34 -4.33
CA GLU A 69 -1.52 6.70 -4.14
C GLU A 69 -1.20 7.26 -2.74
N GLN A 70 -1.27 6.41 -1.71
CA GLN A 70 -0.83 6.73 -0.36
C GLN A 70 0.67 7.11 -0.35
N LEU A 71 1.53 6.30 -0.96
CA LEU A 71 2.97 6.56 -1.07
C LEU A 71 3.24 7.92 -1.72
N ARG A 72 2.57 8.22 -2.85
CA ARG A 72 2.72 9.49 -3.57
C ARG A 72 2.32 10.70 -2.72
N ARG A 73 1.24 10.57 -1.94
CA ARG A 73 0.73 11.66 -1.09
C ARG A 73 1.65 11.93 0.10
N ASP A 74 2.12 10.87 0.73
CA ASP A 74 2.91 10.96 1.96
C ASP A 74 4.40 11.29 1.65
N TRP A 75 4.88 10.97 0.43
CA TRP A 75 6.22 11.30 -0.08
C TRP A 75 6.17 11.96 -1.47
N PRO A 76 5.73 13.23 -1.56
CA PRO A 76 5.76 13.98 -2.82
C PRO A 76 7.21 14.31 -3.23
N GLU A 77 7.48 14.33 -4.55
CA GLU A 77 8.79 14.67 -5.11
C GLU A 77 9.36 15.97 -4.51
N GLY A 78 10.66 15.95 -4.19
CA GLY A 78 11.41 17.14 -3.75
C GLY A 78 11.32 17.46 -2.26
N LYS A 79 10.78 16.57 -1.42
CA LYS A 79 10.85 16.66 0.05
C LYS A 79 11.81 15.61 0.63
N ALA A 80 13.10 15.75 0.31
CA ALA A 80 14.20 15.08 0.99
C ALA A 80 15.14 16.14 1.56
#